data_AF-A0A6N6RZZ2-F1
#
_entry.id   AF-A0A6N6RZZ2-F1
#
_cell.length_a   1.000
_cell.length_b   1.000
_cell.length_c   1.000
_cell.angle_alpha   90.00
_cell.angle_beta   90.00
_cell.angle_gamma   90.00
#
_symmetry.space_group_name_H-M   'P 1'
#
loop_
_entity.id
_entity.type
_entity.pdbx_description
1 polymer ?
#
loop_
_entity_poly.entity_id
_entity_poly.type
_entity_poly.pdbx_seq_one_letter_code
_entity_poly.pdbx_strand_id
1 'polypeptide(L)' 'MGEKSGLTSIITLAQGLKFKVVAEGVETEDQLIFLKQRQCDEIQGYLFCRPLPAEAFLK' A
#
# COMPACT_ATOMS: atom_id res chain seq x y z
N MET A 1 20.31 4.91 2.64
CA MET A 1 19.36 5.68 1.81
C MET A 1 19.06 4.95 0.48
N GLY A 2 18.77 3.64 0.50
CA GLY A 2 18.93 2.79 -0.69
C GLY A 2 17.69 2.06 -1.24
N GLU A 3 16.63 1.81 -0.46
CA GLU A 3 15.56 0.88 -0.92
C GLU A 3 14.23 1.57 -1.28
N LYS A 4 13.92 2.72 -0.68
CA LYS A 4 12.66 3.47 -0.90
C LYS A 4 12.52 4.06 -2.32
N SER A 5 13.57 4.01 -3.13
CA SER A 5 13.61 4.60 -4.47
C SER A 5 12.70 3.83 -5.44
N GLY A 6 12.74 2.50 -5.44
CA GLY A 6 11.97 1.67 -6.38
C GLY A 6 10.45 1.80 -6.24
N LEU A 7 9.94 1.77 -5.00
CA LEU A 7 8.51 1.99 -4.73
C LEU A 7 8.02 3.35 -5.23
N THR A 8 8.82 4.39 -5.02
CA THR A 8 8.48 5.74 -5.48
C THR A 8 8.38 5.77 -7.01
N SER A 9 9.36 5.18 -7.71
CA SER A 9 9.36 5.12 -9.18
C SER A 9 8.16 4.36 -9.74
N ILE A 10 7.75 3.25 -9.12
CA ILE A 10 6.58 2.46 -9.55
C ILE A 10 5.29 3.27 -9.38
N ILE A 11 5.10 3.93 -8.24
CA ILE A 11 3.91 4.76 -7.98
C ILE A 11 3.85 5.91 -8.99
N THR A 12 4.97 6.62 -9.21
CA THR A 12 5.03 7.72 -10.18
C THR A 12 4.78 7.25 -11.61
N LEU A 13 5.31 6.08 -12.00
CA LEU A 13 5.05 5.49 -13.31
C LEU A 13 3.56 5.19 -13.50
N ALA A 14 2.94 4.52 -12.52
CA ALA A 14 1.52 4.18 -12.58
C ALA A 14 0.62 5.43 -12.64
N GLN A 15 0.95 6.48 -11.88
CA GLN A 15 0.27 7.77 -11.95
C GLN A 15 0.37 8.38 -13.35
N GLY A 16 1.55 8.36 -13.98
CA GLY A 16 1.74 8.82 -15.36
C GLY A 16 0.90 8.03 -16.39
N LEU A 17 0.66 6.75 -16.12
CA LEU A 17 -0.19 5.87 -16.94
C LEU A 17 -1.68 5.88 -16.54
N LYS A 18 -2.05 6.66 -15.51
CA LYS A 18 -3.40 6.69 -14.92
C LYS A 18 -3.89 5.33 -14.43
N PHE A 19 -2.98 4.49 -13.95
CA PHE A 19 -3.31 3.24 -13.28
C PHE A 19 -3.44 3.46 -11.77
N LYS A 20 -4.34 2.68 -11.15
CA LYS A 20 -4.39 2.56 -9.70
C LYS A 20 -3.33 1.58 -9.21
N VAL A 21 -2.74 1.87 -8.05
CA VAL A 21 -1.76 1.00 -7.39
C VAL A 21 -2.28 0.58 -6.03
N VAL A 22 -2.22 -0.73 -5.77
CA VAL A 22 -2.34 -1.30 -4.43
C VAL A 22 -0.94 -1.61 -3.88
N ALA A 23 -0.62 -1.10 -2.71
CA ALA A 23 0.57 -1.49 -1.96
C ALA A 23 0.19 -2.58 -0.94
N GLU A 24 0.68 -3.79 -1.18
CA GLU A 24 0.44 -4.96 -0.32
C GLU A 24 1.56 -5.16 0.72
N GLY A 25 1.25 -5.87 1.81
CA GLY A 25 2.22 -6.23 2.85
C GLY A 25 2.55 -5.08 3.81
N VAL A 26 1.66 -4.12 4.01
CA VAL A 26 1.85 -3.05 5.01
C VAL A 26 1.58 -3.55 6.42
N GLU A 27 2.62 -3.60 7.25
CA GLU A 27 2.59 -4.13 8.61
C GLU A 27 2.88 -3.07 9.68
N THR A 28 3.45 -1.93 9.30
CA THR A 28 3.82 -0.85 10.25
C THR A 28 3.27 0.52 9.86
N GLU A 29 3.02 1.36 10.86
CA GLU A 29 2.64 2.78 10.68
C GLU A 29 3.64 3.55 9.79
N ASP A 30 4.93 3.29 9.94
CA ASP A 30 5.97 3.95 9.13
C ASP A 30 5.85 3.61 7.63
N GLN A 31 5.49 2.37 7.30
CA GLN A 31 5.22 1.97 5.91
C GLN A 31 3.95 2.65 5.39
N LEU A 32 2.88 2.71 6.20
CA LEU A 32 1.64 3.40 5.86
C LEU A 32 1.87 4.90 5.57
N ILE A 33 2.60 5.58 6.45
CA ILE A 33 2.94 7.00 6.31
C ILE A 33 3.76 7.22 5.03
N PHE A 34 4.74 6.37 4.77
CA PHE A 34 5.58 6.45 3.57
C PHE A 34 4.76 6.34 2.27
N LEU A 35 3.80 5.42 2.21
CA LEU A 35 2.93 5.18 1.05
C LEU A 35 1.90 6.31 0.88
N LYS A 36 1.30 6.80 1.98
CA LYS A 36 0.37 7.94 1.97
C LYS A 36 1.01 9.21 1.43
N GLN A 37 2.24 9.51 1.84
CA GLN A 37 3.00 10.66 1.34
C GLN A 37 3.25 10.61 -0.18
N ARG A 38 3.24 9.42 -0.77
CA ARG A 38 3.41 9.20 -2.22
C ARG A 38 2.09 9.08 -2.98
N GLN A 39 0.97 9.23 -2.27
CA GLN A 39 -0.37 9.12 -2.84
C GLN A 39 -0.60 7.77 -3.54
N CYS A 40 -0.17 6.67 -2.90
CA CYS A 40 -0.58 5.33 -3.30
C CYS A 40 -2.10 5.20 -3.10
N ASP A 41 -2.81 4.65 -4.10
CA ASP A 41 -4.27 4.67 -4.13
C ASP A 41 -4.90 3.76 -3.07
N GLU A 42 -4.38 2.54 -2.97
CA GLU A 42 -4.94 1.49 -2.12
C GLU A 42 -3.83 0.82 -1.31
N ILE A 43 -4.16 0.38 -0.10
CA ILE A 43 -3.19 -0.18 0.84
C ILE A 43 -3.78 -1.43 1.49
N GLN A 44 -3.00 -2.52 1.49
CA GLN A 44 -3.34 -3.77 2.13
C GLN A 44 -2.19 -4.27 3.01
N GLY A 45 -2.52 -4.79 4.19
CA GLY A 45 -1.56 -5.53 5.01
C GLY A 45 -2.02 -5.74 6.44
N TYR A 46 -1.18 -6.42 7.22
CA TYR A 46 -1.50 -6.84 8.59
C TYR A 46 -1.60 -5.68 9.57
N LEU A 47 -1.13 -4.49 9.21
CA LEU A 47 -1.41 -3.27 9.97
C LEU A 47 -2.92 -3.04 10.13
N PHE A 48 -3.71 -3.39 9.11
CA PHE A 48 -5.17 -3.24 9.14
C PHE A 48 -5.85 -4.49 9.67
N CYS A 49 -5.56 -5.65 9.07
CA CYS A 49 -6.12 -6.92 9.46
C CYS A 49 -5.30 -8.08 8.87
N ARG A 50 -5.28 -9.22 9.58
CA ARG A 50 -4.88 -10.49 8.97
C ARG A 50 -6.01 -10.99 8.05
N PRO A 51 -5.73 -11.90 7.09
CA PRO A 51 -6.78 -12.55 6.31
C PRO A 51 -7.81 -13.18 7.25
N LEU A 52 -9.08 -13.00 6.91
CA LEU A 52 -10.20 -13.37 7.75
C LEU A 52 -11.23 -14.17 6.93
N PRO A 53 -11.97 -15.10 7.56
CA PRO A 53 -13.12 -15.74 6.93
C PRO A 53 -14.17 -14.71 6.51
N ALA A 54 -14.98 -15.03 5.50
CA ALA A 54 -16.01 -14.13 4.98
C ALA A 54 -17.01 -13.70 6.06
N GLU A 55 -17.36 -14.62 6.96
CA GLU A 55 -18.29 -14.36 8.08
C GLU A 55 -17.75 -13.34 9.07
N ALA A 56 -16.42 -13.23 9.20
CA ALA A 56 -15.78 -12.22 10.04
C ALA A 56 -15.67 -10.87 9.31
N PHE A 57 -15.64 -10.86 7.98
CA PHE A 57 -15.57 -9.65 7.16
C PHE A 57 -16.93 -8.94 7.02
N LEU A 58 -18.03 -9.70 7.08
CA LEU A 58 -19.40 -9.20 6.90
C LEU A 58 -20.07 -8.70 8.20
N LYS A 59 -19.36 -8.70 9.33
CA LYS A 59 -19.85 -8.19 10.62
C LYS A 59 -19.47 -6.73 10.81
#